data_AF-A0A2E1VY68-F1
#
_entry.id   AF-A0A2E1VY68-F1
#
_cell.length_a   1.000
_cell.length_b   1.000
_cell.length_c   1.000
_cell.angle_alpha   90.00
_cell.angle_beta   90.00
_cell.angle_gamma   90.00
#
_symmetry.space_group_name_H-M   'P 1'
#
loop_
_entity.id
_entity.type
_entity.pdbx_description
1 polymer ?
#
loop_
_entity_poly.entity_id
_entity_poly.type
_entity_poly.pdbx_seq_one_letter_code
_entity_poly.pdbx_strand_id
1 'polypeptide(L)'
;MSLSQAVIGNGNLIALVHPDSGIDWLCMPRFDSPSIFGRLLDEERGGTWRFLPSGRVQQGQMRYVRNTNVLLTRFEDESGAWDLFDFVRLQ
;
A
#
# COMPACT_ATOMS: atom_id res chain seq x y z
N MET A 1 -11.29 -4.36 16.01
CA MET A 1 -10.23 -4.40 14.98
C MET A 1 -10.48 -3.24 14.04
N SER A 2 -9.60 -2.23 14.07
CA SER A 2 -9.64 -1.12 13.11
C SER A 2 -8.90 -1.59 11.86
N LEU A 3 -9.61 -1.93 10.78
CA LEU A 3 -8.99 -2.22 9.49
C LEU A 3 -8.57 -0.89 8.87
N SER A 4 -7.33 -0.48 9.12
CA SER A 4 -6.74 0.72 8.55
C SER A 4 -5.97 0.38 7.27
N GLN A 5 -6.46 -0.49 6.39
CA GLN A 5 -5.82 -0.81 5.10
C GLN A 5 -6.58 -0.15 3.94
N ALA A 6 -5.90 0.09 2.83
CA ALA A 6 -6.48 0.69 1.63
C ALA A 6 -6.18 -0.16 0.39
N VAL A 7 -6.94 0.05 -0.68
CA VAL A 7 -6.86 -0.75 -1.91
C VAL A 7 -6.61 0.17 -3.09
N ILE A 8 -5.61 -0.15 -3.91
CA ILE A 8 -5.39 0.51 -5.20
C ILE A 8 -5.66 -0.47 -6.33
N GLY A 9 -6.11 0.03 -7.49
CA GLY A 9 -6.37 -0.81 -8.65
C GLY A 9 -6.93 -0.04 -9.84
N ASN A 10 -6.96 -0.72 -10.98
CA ASN A 10 -7.48 -0.20 -12.26
C ASN A 10 -8.47 -1.17 -12.95
N GLY A 11 -9.00 -2.14 -12.22
CA GLY A 11 -9.87 -3.20 -12.74
C GLY A 11 -9.12 -4.43 -13.27
N ASN A 12 -7.87 -4.28 -13.69
CA ASN A 12 -7.01 -5.40 -14.11
C ASN A 12 -6.02 -5.82 -13.01
N LEU A 13 -5.53 -4.87 -12.21
CA LEU A 13 -4.65 -5.08 -11.07
C LEU A 13 -5.31 -4.58 -9.78
N ILE A 14 -4.95 -5.22 -8.67
CA ILE A 14 -5.36 -4.83 -7.32
C ILE A 14 -4.18 -5.04 -6.35
N ALA A 15 -3.97 -4.08 -5.46
CA ALA A 15 -3.00 -4.19 -4.39
C ALA A 15 -3.60 -3.73 -3.05
N LEU A 16 -3.23 -4.40 -1.96
CA LEU A 16 -3.58 -4.02 -0.60
C LEU A 16 -2.42 -3.25 0.03
N VAL A 17 -2.67 -1.99 0.38
CA VAL A 17 -1.71 -1.07 0.97
C VAL A 17 -1.96 -0.96 2.46
N HIS A 18 -0.90 -1.10 3.24
CA HIS A 18 -0.86 -0.96 4.67
C HIS A 18 -0.32 0.45 5.04
N PRO A 19 -0.80 1.07 6.13
CA PRO A 19 -0.41 2.44 6.51
C PRO A 19 1.08 2.58 6.88
N ASP A 20 1.81 1.48 6.94
CA ASP A 20 3.26 1.46 7.10
C ASP A 20 4.05 1.50 5.78
N SER A 21 3.38 1.89 4.67
CA SER A 21 3.83 1.82 3.27
C SER A 21 3.90 0.41 2.65
N GLY A 22 3.47 -0.62 3.38
CA GLY A 22 3.51 -2.00 2.90
C GLY A 22 2.52 -2.30 1.78
N ILE A 23 2.99 -2.94 0.71
CA ILE A 23 2.13 -3.66 -0.24
C ILE A 23 2.07 -5.12 0.22
N ASP A 24 1.03 -5.45 0.98
CA ASP A 24 0.88 -6.74 1.65
C ASP A 24 0.17 -7.79 0.79
N TRP A 25 -0.51 -7.34 -0.26
CA TRP A 25 -1.10 -8.20 -1.29
C TRP A 25 -0.94 -7.56 -2.66
N LEU A 26 -0.47 -8.34 -3.63
CA LEU A 26 -0.41 -7.94 -5.04
C LEU A 26 -0.33 -9.19 -5.92
N CYS A 27 -1.21 -9.27 -6.91
CA CYS A 27 -1.11 -10.25 -8.00
C CYS A 27 -0.73 -9.51 -9.30
N MET A 28 0.20 -10.05 -10.08
CA MET A 28 0.59 -9.50 -11.38
C MET A 28 0.76 -10.60 -12.44
N PRO A 29 0.48 -10.31 -13.72
CA PRO A 29 0.11 -9.00 -14.27
C PRO A 29 -1.37 -8.63 -14.12
N ARG A 30 -2.17 -9.49 -13.49
CA ARG A 30 -3.62 -9.32 -13.31
C ARG A 30 -4.08 -9.86 -11.95
N PHE A 31 -5.25 -9.43 -11.48
CA PHE A 31 -5.75 -9.72 -10.13
C PHE A 31 -5.95 -11.21 -9.81
N ASP A 32 -6.15 -12.04 -10.84
CA ASP A 32 -6.33 -13.50 -10.79
C ASP A 32 -5.01 -14.27 -11.06
N SER A 33 -3.88 -13.57 -11.15
CA SER A 33 -2.54 -14.19 -11.23
C SER A 33 -2.06 -14.71 -9.87
N PRO A 34 -1.03 -15.56 -9.83
CA PRO A 34 -0.31 -15.85 -8.60
C PRO A 34 0.14 -14.57 -7.88
N SER A 35 0.10 -14.59 -6.55
CA SER A 35 0.52 -13.45 -5.75
C SER A 35 2.04 -13.28 -5.78
N ILE A 36 2.50 -12.03 -5.92
CA ILE A 36 3.88 -11.61 -5.67
C ILE A 36 4.07 -11.36 -4.17
N PHE A 37 3.07 -10.72 -3.55
CA PHE A 37 3.00 -10.52 -2.11
C PHE A 37 1.72 -11.15 -1.56
N GLY A 38 1.86 -11.86 -0.45
CA GLY A 38 0.83 -12.66 0.19
C GLY A 38 0.82 -12.51 1.72
N ARG A 39 1.35 -11.40 2.25
CA ARG A 39 1.43 -11.14 3.70
C ARG A 39 0.07 -11.15 4.39
N LEU A 40 -1.01 -10.88 3.64
CA LEU A 40 -2.39 -11.07 4.09
C LEU A 40 -2.70 -12.51 4.53
N LEU A 41 -2.09 -13.52 3.89
CA LEU A 41 -2.32 -14.94 4.18
C LEU A 41 -1.29 -15.50 5.17
N ASP A 42 -0.07 -14.99 5.15
CA ASP A 42 1.03 -15.42 6.01
C ASP A 42 1.95 -14.23 6.30
N GLU A 43 1.91 -13.73 7.54
CA GLU A 43 2.63 -12.49 7.91
C GLU A 43 4.16 -12.61 7.79
N GLU A 44 4.69 -13.83 7.93
CA GLU A 44 6.12 -14.12 7.96
C GLU A 44 6.65 -14.51 6.58
N ARG A 45 5.90 -15.35 5.85
CA ARG A 45 6.34 -15.95 4.58
C ARG A 45 5.72 -15.30 3.35
N GLY A 46 4.64 -14.55 3.52
CA GLY A 46 3.90 -13.96 2.41
C GLY A 46 4.63 -12.81 1.71
N GLY A 47 5.63 -12.20 2.37
CA GLY A 47 6.41 -11.12 1.79
C GLY A 47 5.62 -9.82 1.58
N THR A 48 6.33 -8.70 1.55
CA THR A 48 5.75 -7.35 1.38
C THR A 48 6.84 -6.43 0.84
N TRP A 49 6.44 -5.40 0.12
CA TRP A 49 7.34 -4.32 -0.27
C TRP A 49 6.98 -3.06 0.50
N ARG A 50 8.00 -2.38 1.05
CA ARG A 50 7.83 -1.16 1.85
C ARG A 50 8.78 -0.07 1.39
N PHE A 51 8.34 1.17 1.55
CA PHE A 51 9.18 2.34 1.45
C PHE A 51 9.58 2.80 2.87
N LEU A 52 10.86 2.61 3.22
CA LEU A 52 11.36 2.88 4.57
C LEU A 52 12.42 4.00 4.55
N PRO A 53 12.01 5.27 4.62
CA PRO A 53 12.95 6.37 4.85
C PRO A 53 13.81 6.08 6.08
N SER A 54 15.13 6.17 5.93
CA SER A 54 16.10 5.91 7.00
C SER A 54 15.98 4.52 7.65
N GLY A 55 15.37 3.54 6.97
CA GLY A 55 15.25 2.16 7.44
C GLY A 55 14.28 1.97 8.61
N ARG A 56 13.37 2.93 8.86
CA ARG A 56 12.41 2.86 9.97
C ARG A 56 10.99 2.65 9.45
N VAL A 57 10.23 1.83 10.18
CA VAL A 57 8.79 1.67 9.96
C VAL A 57 8.06 2.80 10.68
N GLN A 58 7.15 3.47 9.98
CA GLN A 58 6.30 4.54 10.51
C GLN A 58 4.86 4.26 10.08
N GLN A 59 3.86 4.62 10.88
CA GLN A 59 2.46 4.56 10.47
C GLN A 59 2.04 5.91 9.92
N GLY A 60 1.46 5.92 8.73
CA GLY A 60 0.91 7.09 8.08
C GLY A 60 -0.61 7.14 8.12
N GLN A 61 -1.16 8.34 7.90
CA GLN A 61 -2.58 8.56 7.72
C GLN A 61 -2.93 8.41 6.25
N MET A 62 -3.87 7.52 5.95
CA MET A 62 -4.28 7.22 4.58
C MET A 62 -5.56 7.95 4.19
N ARG A 63 -5.59 8.48 2.98
CA ARG A 63 -6.80 8.99 2.33
C ARG A 63 -6.67 8.91 0.82
N TYR A 64 -7.77 8.66 0.12
CA TYR A 64 -7.77 8.83 -1.33
C TYR A 64 -7.73 10.32 -1.69
N VAL A 65 -7.00 10.65 -2.75
CA VAL A 65 -7.08 11.97 -3.37
C VAL A 65 -8.47 12.10 -3.99
N ARG A 66 -9.15 13.22 -3.66
CA ARG A 66 -10.55 13.45 -4.02
C ARG A 66 -10.79 13.20 -5.51
N ASN A 67 -11.84 12.43 -5.83
CA ASN A 67 -12.25 12.08 -7.19
C ASN A 67 -11.19 11.31 -8.01
N THR A 68 -10.30 10.55 -7.36
CA THR A 68 -9.32 9.69 -8.02
C THR A 68 -9.22 8.34 -7.31
N ASN A 69 -8.57 7.37 -7.95
CA ASN A 69 -8.15 6.09 -7.33
C ASN A 69 -6.73 6.14 -6.75
N VAL A 70 -6.16 7.34 -6.55
CA VAL A 70 -4.82 7.53 -5.99
C VAL A 70 -4.91 7.55 -4.48
N LEU A 71 -4.15 6.68 -3.82
CA LEU A 71 -4.02 6.66 -2.37
C LEU A 71 -2.87 7.58 -1.96
N LEU A 72 -3.14 8.50 -1.04
CA LEU A 72 -2.12 9.26 -0.33
C LEU A 72 -1.97 8.69 1.08
N THR A 73 -0.74 8.33 1.42
CA THR A 73 -0.33 8.04 2.80
C THR A 73 0.58 9.16 3.27
N ARG A 74 0.12 9.95 4.25
CA ARG A 74 0.92 11.02 4.86
C ARG A 74 1.58 10.54 6.14
N PHE A 75 2.88 10.71 6.21
CA PHE A 75 3.71 10.40 7.36
C PHE A 75 4.22 11.71 7.97
N GLU A 76 4.12 11.85 9.29
CA GLU A 76 4.48 13.08 9.99
C GLU A 76 4.99 12.73 11.39
N ASP A 77 6.14 13.31 11.74
CA ASP A 77 6.75 13.24 13.08
C ASP A 77 7.43 14.56 13.44
N GLU A 78 8.15 14.60 14.55
CA GLU A 78 8.87 15.79 15.02
C GLU A 78 9.96 16.30 14.06
N SER A 79 10.44 15.45 13.14
CA SER A 79 11.49 15.78 12.17
C SER A 79 10.94 16.35 10.87
N GLY A 80 9.65 16.17 10.59
CA GLY A 80 8.98 16.70 9.40
C GLY A 80 7.86 15.80 8.90
N ALA A 81 7.47 16.01 7.65
CA ALA A 81 6.40 15.25 7.00
C ALA A 81 6.73 14.92 5.56
N TRP A 82 6.22 13.79 5.09
CA TRP A 82 6.32 13.34 3.72
C TRP A 82 5.07 12.58 3.29
N ASP A 83 4.81 12.62 1.98
CA ASP A 83 3.61 12.07 1.36
C ASP A 83 4.02 10.95 0.39
N LEU A 84 3.38 9.79 0.50
CA LEU A 84 3.52 8.67 -0.45
C LEU A 84 2.24 8.52 -1.27
N PHE A 85 2.39 8.45 -2.59
CA PHE A 85 1.27 8.27 -3.51
C PHE A 85 1.33 6.89 -4.16
N ASP A 86 0.36 6.04 -3.82
CA ASP A 86 0.22 4.71 -4.39
C ASP A 86 -0.93 4.72 -5.40
N PHE A 87 -0.67 4.25 -6.62
CA PHE A 87 -1.70 4.15 -7.65
C PHE A 87 -1.33 3.13 -8.72
N VAL A 88 -2.36 2.55 -9.32
CA VAL A 88 -2.21 1.78 -10.56
C VAL A 88 -2.66 2.67 -11.71
N ARG A 89 -1.84 2.75 -12.76
CA ARG A 89 -2.14 3.53 -13.96
C ARG A 89 -3.47 3.09 -14.58
N LEU A 90 -4.33 4.05 -14.92
CA LEU A 90 -5.54 3.82 -15.73
C LEU A 90 -5.13 3.55 -17.19
N GLN A 91 -5.76 2.54 -17.81
CA GLN A 91 -5.58 2.22 -19.22
C GLN A 91 -6.47 3.10 -20.09
#